data_AF-A0AAV4JKJ0-F1
#
_entry.id   AF-A0AAV4JKJ0-F1
#
_cell.length_a   1.000
_cell.length_b   1.000
_cell.length_c   1.000
_cell.angle_alpha   90.00
_cell.angle_beta   90.00
_cell.angle_gamma   90.00
#
_symmetry.space_group_name_H-M   'P 1'
#
loop_
_entity.id
_entity.type
_entity.pdbx_description
1 polymer ?
#
loop_
_entity_poly.entity_id
_entity_poly.type
_entity_poly.pdbx_seq_one_letter_code
_entity_poly.pdbx_strand_id
1 'polypeptide(L)'
;MRVVLQADERAEMFANKLLRLGNGETDTVQSPDYFSLLNFGTPAENIDILLDRIYPQIHSNYENHTWLMQRAILAPHNDSLGLINKLLAEKLPTQTHTYTAINSVVDEEQAVQFPVEFLNSIEVSGLPPHVLDLKYGMPVMLLGSTKPPELMNGTRCIIHNCNRHFVEVVIGAGIYSGQHHSIPRIPLRPSDTMFPFQFERKQFPLRPCFAMTINKAQGQTLKAIGLDLRQPIFAHGMLYVALSRTGKEDSITTLSSQGLARNVVYTEVL
;
A
#
# COMPACT_ATOMS: atom_id res chain seq x y z
N MET A 1 25.15 -0.99 1.76
CA MET A 1 25.78 -1.30 0.45
C MET A 1 25.38 -0.37 -0.72
N ARG A 2 24.33 0.48 -0.64
CA ARG A 2 23.96 1.44 -1.72
C ARG A 2 24.52 2.87 -1.56
N VAL A 3 25.17 3.18 -0.44
CA VAL A 3 25.57 4.54 -0.04
C VAL A 3 26.95 4.96 -0.58
N VAL A 4 27.85 4.00 -0.78
CA VAL A 4 29.28 4.27 -1.01
C VAL A 4 29.58 4.90 -2.39
N LEU A 5 28.61 4.94 -3.31
CA LEU A 5 28.85 5.35 -4.70
C LEU A 5 28.69 6.86 -4.99
N GLN A 6 28.22 7.68 -4.05
CA GLN A 6 27.94 9.11 -4.33
C GLN A 6 28.52 10.14 -3.35
N ALA A 7 29.25 9.73 -2.30
CA ALA A 7 29.76 10.65 -1.27
C ALA A 7 28.69 11.61 -0.68
N ASP A 8 27.43 11.15 -0.64
CA ASP A 8 26.33 11.89 -0.01
C ASP A 8 26.33 11.59 1.49
N GLU A 9 26.98 12.49 2.25
CA GLU A 9 27.13 12.41 3.71
C GLU A 9 25.76 12.25 4.41
N ARG A 10 24.70 12.88 3.90
CA ARG A 10 23.35 12.74 4.46
C ARG A 10 22.77 11.35 4.24
N ALA A 11 22.99 10.77 3.06
CA ALA A 11 22.56 9.41 2.76
C ALA A 11 23.32 8.38 3.62
N GLU A 12 24.59 8.64 3.94
CA GLU A 12 25.38 7.80 4.84
C GLU A 12 24.92 7.89 6.28
N MET A 13 24.72 9.11 6.79
CA MET A 13 24.13 9.33 8.11
C MET A 13 22.76 8.63 8.22
N PHE A 14 21.91 8.76 7.20
CA PHE A 14 20.60 8.13 7.20
C PHE A 14 20.70 6.60 7.19
N ALA A 15 21.59 6.01 6.39
CA ALA A 15 21.80 4.57 6.40
C ALA A 15 22.32 4.06 7.75
N ASN A 16 23.21 4.80 8.41
CA ASN A 16 23.69 4.46 9.75
C ASN A 16 22.56 4.55 10.80
N LYS A 17 21.69 5.57 10.71
CA LYS A 17 20.47 5.64 11.55
C LYS A 17 19.57 4.42 11.34
N LEU A 18 19.37 3.98 10.09
CA LEU A 18 18.56 2.80 9.78
C LEU A 18 19.19 1.51 10.33
N LEU A 19 20.51 1.36 10.25
CA LEU A 19 21.21 0.19 10.81
C LEU A 19 21.03 0.12 12.33
N ARG A 20 21.25 1.24 13.05
CA ARG A 20 21.01 1.33 14.49
C ARG A 20 19.56 0.97 14.85
N LEU A 21 18.61 1.46 14.06
CA LEU A 21 17.20 1.14 14.23
C LEU A 21 16.90 -0.36 14.08
N GLY A 22 17.47 -1.00 13.06
CA GLY A 22 17.33 -2.43 12.83
C GLY A 22 17.92 -3.28 13.96
N ASN A 23 19.01 -2.81 14.57
CA ASN A 23 19.66 -3.46 15.71
C ASN A 23 18.99 -3.17 17.06
N GLY A 24 18.03 -2.24 17.12
CA GLY A 24 17.43 -1.78 18.38
C GLY A 24 18.29 -0.79 19.17
N GLU A 25 19.36 -0.25 18.58
CA GLU A 25 20.33 0.67 19.19
C GLU A 25 19.89 2.15 19.09
N THR A 26 18.63 2.44 19.40
CA THR A 26 18.05 3.79 19.27
C THR A 26 17.84 4.48 20.61
N ASP A 27 17.95 5.81 20.61
CA ASP A 27 17.69 6.65 21.77
C ASP A 27 16.19 6.57 22.13
N THR A 28 15.86 5.72 23.09
CA THR A 28 14.50 5.51 23.59
C THR A 28 14.09 6.71 24.45
N VAL A 29 12.87 7.22 24.22
CA VAL A 29 12.46 8.50 24.83
C VAL A 29 11.59 8.29 26.08
N GLN A 30 10.97 7.11 26.25
CA GLN A 30 10.01 6.87 27.34
C GLN A 30 9.91 5.41 27.84
N SER A 31 10.21 4.43 26.99
CA SER A 31 10.11 2.98 27.28
C SER A 31 11.02 2.24 26.29
N PRO A 32 11.57 1.05 26.62
CA PRO A 32 12.51 0.33 25.75
C PRO A 32 12.01 0.12 24.31
N ASP A 33 10.69 0.11 24.09
CA ASP A 33 10.08 -0.14 22.78
C ASP A 33 9.71 1.13 22.00
N TYR A 34 9.71 2.32 22.61
CA TYR A 34 9.17 3.54 21.99
C TYR A 34 10.26 4.54 21.60
N PHE A 35 10.23 4.97 20.35
CA PHE A 35 11.19 5.91 19.76
C PHE A 35 10.47 7.15 19.20
N SER A 36 11.20 8.26 19.17
CA SER A 36 10.72 9.50 18.56
C SER A 36 10.81 9.45 17.04
N LEU A 37 9.69 9.69 16.36
CA LEU A 37 9.63 9.84 14.91
C LEU A 37 10.22 11.18 14.43
N LEU A 38 10.47 12.14 15.33
CA LEU A 38 11.17 13.39 15.00
C LEU A 38 12.60 13.13 14.50
N ASN A 39 13.15 11.95 14.82
CA ASN A 39 14.47 11.53 14.36
C ASN A 39 14.44 10.92 12.94
N PHE A 40 13.26 10.79 12.34
CA PHE A 40 13.02 10.13 11.05
C PHE A 40 11.95 10.88 10.23
N GLY A 41 12.40 11.82 9.41
CA GLY A 41 11.54 12.56 8.49
C GLY A 41 10.73 13.68 9.16
N THR A 42 9.74 14.19 8.44
CA THR A 42 8.95 15.35 8.87
C THR A 42 7.58 14.92 9.41
N PRO A 43 7.21 15.26 10.66
CA PRO A 43 5.89 14.92 11.21
C PRO A 43 4.78 15.73 10.52
N ALA A 44 3.67 15.06 10.19
CA ALA A 44 2.41 15.65 9.76
C ALA A 44 1.41 15.65 10.91
N GLU A 45 0.69 16.75 11.06
CA GLU A 45 -0.23 17.01 12.16
C GLU A 45 -1.56 16.27 11.98
N ASN A 46 -1.94 15.98 10.73
CA ASN A 46 -3.16 15.27 10.39
C ASN A 46 -3.02 14.51 9.05
N ILE A 47 -4.06 13.74 8.71
CA ILE A 47 -4.10 12.96 7.48
C ILE A 47 -3.99 13.84 6.23
N ASP A 48 -4.67 14.99 6.16
CA ASP A 48 -4.67 15.84 4.97
C ASP A 48 -3.27 16.38 4.65
N ILE A 49 -2.52 16.82 5.67
CA ILE A 49 -1.13 17.26 5.53
C ILE A 49 -0.24 16.10 5.07
N LEU A 50 -0.45 14.88 5.59
CA LEU A 50 0.25 13.69 5.10
C LEU A 50 -0.06 13.45 3.62
N LEU A 51 -1.33 13.51 3.21
CA LEU A 51 -1.75 13.31 1.82
C LEU A 51 -1.10 14.34 0.90
N ASP A 52 -1.13 15.62 1.28
CA ASP A 52 -0.64 16.73 0.45
C ASP A 52 0.89 16.78 0.37
N ARG A 53 1.61 16.34 1.41
CA ARG A 53 3.08 16.22 1.35
C ARG A 53 3.54 15.07 0.46
N ILE A 54 2.82 13.94 0.47
CA ILE A 54 3.20 12.77 -0.34
C ILE A 54 2.72 12.92 -1.79
N TYR A 55 1.50 13.39 -2.00
CA TYR A 55 0.90 13.60 -3.31
C TYR A 55 0.54 15.09 -3.55
N PRO A 56 1.53 16.00 -3.57
CA PRO A 56 1.27 17.41 -3.78
C PRO A 56 0.63 17.65 -5.14
N GLN A 57 -0.44 18.45 -5.14
CA GLN A 57 -1.18 18.84 -6.34
C GLN A 57 -1.53 17.62 -7.22
N ILE A 58 -2.03 16.54 -6.62
CA ILE A 58 -2.37 15.31 -7.35
C ILE A 58 -3.34 15.56 -8.52
N HIS A 59 -4.22 16.56 -8.39
CA HIS A 59 -5.13 16.98 -9.45
C HIS A 59 -4.44 17.51 -10.71
N SER A 60 -3.18 17.94 -10.62
CA SER A 60 -2.35 18.36 -11.75
C SER A 60 -1.32 17.30 -12.16
N ASN A 61 -0.96 16.38 -11.25
CA ASN A 61 0.09 15.38 -11.46
C ASN A 61 -0.43 13.99 -11.85
N TYR A 62 -1.76 13.78 -11.94
CA TYR A 62 -2.36 12.46 -12.17
C TYR A 62 -1.94 11.77 -13.49
N GLU A 63 -1.47 12.52 -14.48
CA GLU A 63 -0.97 11.99 -15.75
C GLU A 63 0.50 11.53 -15.66
N ASN A 64 1.23 11.99 -14.64
CA ASN A 64 2.63 11.63 -14.46
C ASN A 64 2.74 10.27 -13.75
N HIS A 65 2.62 9.21 -14.53
CA HIS A 65 2.65 7.82 -14.04
C HIS A 65 3.91 7.53 -13.23
N THR A 66 5.09 7.97 -13.68
CA THR A 66 6.36 7.76 -12.96
C THR A 66 6.34 8.46 -11.60
N TRP A 67 5.84 9.70 -11.54
CA TRP A 67 5.74 10.46 -10.31
C TRP A 67 4.80 9.79 -9.30
N LEU A 68 3.65 9.27 -9.75
CA LEU A 68 2.69 8.55 -8.91
C LEU A 68 3.29 7.27 -8.33
N MET A 69 4.03 6.52 -9.14
CA MET A 69 4.57 5.21 -8.79
C MET A 69 5.76 5.28 -7.83
N GLN A 70 6.49 6.39 -7.84
CA GLN A 70 7.62 6.63 -6.94
C GLN A 70 7.19 7.03 -5.52
N ARG A 71 5.91 6.97 -5.19
CA ARG A 71 5.37 7.42 -3.89
C ARG A 71 4.37 6.41 -3.36
N ALA A 72 4.23 6.36 -2.04
CA ALA A 72 3.18 5.62 -1.37
C ALA A 72 3.00 6.10 0.08
N ILE A 73 1.80 5.93 0.61
CA ILE A 73 1.57 5.98 2.05
C ILE A 73 1.57 4.54 2.58
N LEU A 74 2.34 4.29 3.64
CA LEU A 74 2.52 2.97 4.23
C LEU A 74 1.87 2.94 5.61
N ALA A 75 1.15 1.87 5.91
CA ALA A 75 0.58 1.63 7.23
C ALA A 75 0.94 0.21 7.71
N PRO A 76 0.99 -0.04 9.02
CA PRO A 76 1.19 -1.40 9.54
C PRO A 76 -0.01 -2.29 9.26
N HIS A 77 -1.23 -1.75 9.38
CA HIS A 77 -2.50 -2.49 9.23
C HIS A 77 -3.28 -2.06 7.99
N ASN A 78 -4.26 -2.87 7.58
CA ASN A 78 -5.10 -2.59 6.42
C ASN A 78 -6.20 -1.55 6.69
N ASP A 79 -6.57 -1.32 7.95
CA ASP A 79 -7.79 -0.64 8.35
C ASP A 79 -7.88 0.82 7.88
N SER A 80 -6.74 1.54 7.89
CA SER A 80 -6.69 2.93 7.44
C SER A 80 -6.51 3.10 5.93
N LEU A 81 -6.13 2.04 5.21
CA LEU A 81 -5.79 2.11 3.79
C LEU A 81 -7.00 2.42 2.91
N GLY A 82 -8.17 1.89 3.26
CA GLY A 82 -9.41 2.15 2.51
C GLY A 82 -9.74 3.65 2.48
N LEU A 83 -9.71 4.29 3.65
CA LEU A 83 -9.97 5.72 3.78
C LEU A 83 -8.93 6.56 3.03
N ILE A 84 -7.64 6.30 3.21
CA ILE A 84 -6.57 7.07 2.55
C ILE A 84 -6.69 6.97 1.02
N ASN A 85 -6.87 5.75 0.50
CA ASN A 85 -7.01 5.53 -0.93
C ASN A 85 -8.25 6.25 -1.49
N LYS A 86 -9.37 6.24 -0.75
CA LYS A 86 -10.60 6.95 -1.13
C LYS A 86 -10.38 8.47 -1.19
N LEU A 87 -9.80 9.07 -0.14
CA LEU A 87 -9.54 10.51 -0.09
C LEU A 87 -8.64 10.99 -1.24
N LEU A 88 -7.61 10.22 -1.59
CA LEU A 88 -6.75 10.57 -2.74
C LEU A 88 -7.44 10.35 -4.09
N ALA A 89 -8.31 9.34 -4.21
CA ALA A 89 -9.12 9.11 -5.41
C ALA A 89 -10.09 10.27 -5.70
N GLU A 90 -10.68 10.83 -4.64
CA GLU A 90 -11.60 11.97 -4.74
C GLU A 90 -10.90 13.23 -5.27
N LYS A 91 -9.60 13.40 -4.97
CA LYS A 91 -8.79 14.52 -5.48
C LYS A 91 -8.43 14.41 -6.97
N LEU A 92 -8.69 13.29 -7.64
CA LEU A 92 -8.46 13.13 -9.08
C LEU A 92 -9.60 13.79 -9.89
N PRO A 93 -9.30 14.65 -10.88
CA PRO A 93 -10.29 15.36 -11.70
C PRO A 93 -10.94 14.48 -12.79
N THR A 94 -10.70 13.18 -12.75
CA THR A 94 -11.14 12.21 -13.76
C THR A 94 -12.43 11.51 -13.33
N GLN A 95 -13.18 10.99 -14.31
CA GLN A 95 -14.46 10.32 -14.07
C GLN A 95 -14.27 9.00 -13.31
N THR A 96 -15.05 8.83 -12.24
CA THR A 96 -15.15 7.55 -11.51
C THR A 96 -15.90 6.51 -12.35
N HIS A 97 -15.30 5.33 -12.50
CA HIS A 97 -15.91 4.14 -13.05
C HIS A 97 -16.14 3.12 -11.94
N THR A 98 -17.39 2.84 -11.65
CA THR A 98 -17.79 1.94 -10.56
C THR A 98 -18.08 0.54 -11.09
N TYR A 99 -17.48 -0.46 -10.45
CA TYR A 99 -17.63 -1.86 -10.80
C TYR A 99 -18.14 -2.66 -9.60
N THR A 100 -19.38 -3.12 -9.68
CA THR A 100 -19.95 -4.02 -8.67
C THR A 100 -19.55 -5.47 -8.93
N ALA A 101 -19.09 -6.16 -7.90
CA ALA A 101 -18.70 -7.57 -7.95
C ALA A 101 -19.93 -8.48 -7.93
N ILE A 102 -19.75 -9.71 -8.42
CA ILE A 102 -20.73 -10.79 -8.27
C ILE A 102 -20.17 -11.75 -7.22
N ASN A 103 -20.94 -12.01 -6.16
CA ASN A 103 -20.57 -12.93 -5.10
C ASN A 103 -21.47 -14.17 -5.15
N SER A 104 -20.89 -15.34 -4.92
CA SER A 104 -21.62 -16.61 -4.84
C SER A 104 -20.96 -17.54 -3.82
N VAL A 105 -21.79 -18.32 -3.11
CA VAL A 105 -21.30 -19.46 -2.33
C VAL A 105 -20.92 -20.57 -3.31
N VAL A 106 -19.81 -21.26 -3.04
CA VAL A 106 -19.33 -22.36 -3.91
C VAL A 106 -20.22 -23.60 -3.76
N ASP A 107 -20.73 -23.83 -2.55
CA ASP A 107 -21.68 -24.90 -2.24
C ASP A 107 -23.13 -24.39 -2.33
N GLU A 108 -23.89 -24.91 -3.31
CA GLU A 108 -25.29 -24.52 -3.54
C GLU A 108 -26.21 -24.89 -2.38
N GLU A 109 -25.92 -25.96 -1.63
CA GLU A 109 -26.73 -26.36 -0.47
C GLU A 109 -26.60 -25.34 0.68
N GLN A 110 -25.45 -24.66 0.75
CA GLN A 110 -25.18 -23.58 1.71
C GLN A 110 -25.63 -22.21 1.20
N ALA A 111 -25.92 -22.05 -0.09
CA ALA A 111 -26.27 -20.75 -0.68
C ALA A 111 -27.55 -20.14 -0.06
N VAL A 112 -28.48 -20.97 0.41
CA VAL A 112 -29.70 -20.53 1.11
C VAL A 112 -29.39 -19.97 2.51
N GLN A 113 -28.26 -20.35 3.11
CA GLN A 113 -27.87 -19.98 4.47
C GLN A 113 -27.10 -18.64 4.52
N PHE A 114 -26.51 -18.21 3.41
CA PHE A 114 -25.67 -17.01 3.34
C PHE A 114 -26.22 -16.02 2.30
N PRO A 115 -26.97 -14.98 2.72
CA PRO A 115 -27.50 -13.96 1.83
C PRO A 115 -26.41 -13.24 1.05
N VAL A 116 -26.71 -12.81 -0.17
CA VAL A 116 -25.75 -12.12 -1.04
C VAL A 116 -25.31 -10.78 -0.41
N GLU A 117 -26.19 -10.10 0.33
CA GLU A 117 -25.91 -8.87 1.06
C GLU A 117 -24.81 -9.08 2.11
N PHE A 118 -24.83 -10.23 2.80
CA PHE A 118 -23.77 -10.60 3.72
C PHE A 118 -22.45 -10.81 2.96
N LEU A 119 -22.45 -11.55 1.86
CA LEU A 119 -21.26 -11.74 1.02
C LEU A 119 -20.70 -10.42 0.45
N ASN A 120 -21.57 -9.46 0.15
CA ASN A 120 -21.20 -8.13 -0.34
C ASN A 120 -20.48 -7.30 0.73
N SER A 121 -20.81 -7.51 2.01
CA SER A 121 -20.17 -6.83 3.15
C SER A 121 -18.80 -7.38 3.54
N ILE A 122 -18.42 -8.56 3.05
CA ILE A 122 -17.13 -9.17 3.40
C ILE A 122 -15.97 -8.40 2.75
N GLU A 123 -15.09 -7.85 3.57
CA GLU A 123 -13.81 -7.25 3.17
C GLU A 123 -12.63 -8.04 3.75
N VAL A 124 -11.80 -8.63 2.89
CA VAL A 124 -10.63 -9.43 3.29
C VAL A 124 -9.42 -9.08 2.44
N SER A 125 -8.20 -9.24 3.00
CA SER A 125 -6.95 -8.76 2.41
C SER A 125 -6.58 -9.40 1.05
N GLY A 126 -7.23 -10.50 0.66
CA GLY A 126 -7.01 -11.19 -0.61
C GLY A 126 -8.09 -10.96 -1.67
N LEU A 127 -9.17 -10.25 -1.34
CA LEU A 127 -10.26 -9.97 -2.27
C LEU A 127 -10.33 -8.48 -2.63
N PRO A 128 -10.67 -8.16 -3.89
CA PRO A 128 -11.05 -6.81 -4.27
C PRO A 128 -12.36 -6.42 -3.56
N PRO A 129 -12.60 -5.12 -3.33
CA PRO A 129 -13.84 -4.66 -2.72
C PRO A 129 -15.06 -5.05 -3.59
N HIS A 130 -16.21 -5.20 -2.94
CA HIS A 130 -17.46 -5.49 -3.65
C HIS A 130 -17.82 -4.36 -4.62
N VAL A 131 -17.68 -3.11 -4.18
CA VAL A 131 -17.74 -1.92 -5.03
C VAL A 131 -16.32 -1.44 -5.30
N LEU A 132 -15.88 -1.55 -6.55
CA LEU A 132 -14.56 -1.13 -6.99
C LEU A 132 -14.67 0.13 -7.85
N ASP A 133 -14.28 1.27 -7.28
CA ASP A 133 -14.19 2.54 -7.98
C ASP A 133 -12.79 2.75 -8.54
N LEU A 134 -12.71 3.01 -9.85
CA LEU A 134 -11.47 3.26 -10.57
C LEU A 134 -11.54 4.57 -11.35
N LYS A 135 -10.39 5.19 -11.55
CA LYS A 135 -10.22 6.46 -12.25
C LYS A 135 -8.94 6.43 -13.09
N TYR A 136 -8.95 7.10 -14.24
CA TYR A 136 -7.72 7.33 -15.02
C TYR A 136 -6.64 7.98 -14.14
N GLY A 137 -5.40 7.49 -14.26
CA GLY A 137 -4.26 7.98 -13.48
C GLY A 137 -4.19 7.44 -12.05
N MET A 138 -5.12 6.58 -11.63
CA MET A 138 -5.10 6.00 -10.29
C MET A 138 -4.06 4.87 -10.17
N PRO A 139 -3.18 4.89 -9.15
CA PRO A 139 -2.38 3.73 -8.78
C PRO A 139 -3.25 2.60 -8.22
N VAL A 140 -3.03 1.41 -8.72
CA VAL A 140 -3.66 0.17 -8.29
C VAL A 140 -2.61 -0.92 -8.06
N MET A 141 -2.97 -1.93 -7.28
CA MET A 141 -2.16 -3.11 -7.04
C MET A 141 -2.93 -4.36 -7.43
N LEU A 142 -2.25 -5.29 -8.10
CA LEU A 142 -2.80 -6.57 -8.49
C LEU A 142 -2.91 -7.52 -7.29
N LEU A 143 -4.06 -8.17 -7.11
CA LEU A 143 -4.36 -9.06 -5.97
C LEU A 143 -4.09 -10.55 -6.25
N GLY A 144 -3.67 -10.89 -7.46
CA GLY A 144 -3.35 -12.27 -7.85
C GLY A 144 -2.47 -12.29 -9.09
N SER A 145 -1.71 -13.36 -9.28
CA SER A 145 -0.84 -13.47 -10.46
C SER A 145 -1.64 -13.90 -11.68
N THR A 146 -1.67 -13.06 -12.71
CA THR A 146 -2.42 -13.32 -13.97
C THR A 146 -1.51 -13.68 -15.13
N LYS A 147 -0.28 -13.14 -15.16
CA LYS A 147 0.72 -13.42 -16.20
C LYS A 147 2.14 -13.36 -15.63
N PRO A 148 2.59 -14.39 -14.88
CA PRO A 148 3.96 -14.44 -14.39
C PRO A 148 4.98 -14.47 -15.55
N PRO A 149 6.15 -13.83 -15.40
CA PRO A 149 6.62 -13.05 -14.25
C PRO A 149 6.18 -11.56 -14.26
N GLU A 150 5.45 -11.11 -15.28
CA GLU A 150 5.11 -9.70 -15.50
C GLU A 150 4.05 -9.16 -14.53
N LEU A 151 2.94 -9.89 -14.40
CA LEU A 151 1.78 -9.53 -13.59
C LEU A 151 1.61 -10.54 -12.45
N MET A 152 2.30 -10.25 -11.35
CA MET A 152 2.23 -11.03 -10.10
C MET A 152 1.43 -10.29 -9.03
N ASN A 153 0.98 -11.01 -7.99
CA ASN A 153 0.39 -10.38 -6.80
C ASN A 153 1.35 -9.31 -6.23
N GLY A 154 0.82 -8.12 -5.97
CA GLY A 154 1.59 -6.98 -5.47
C GLY A 154 2.15 -6.08 -6.57
N THR A 155 2.04 -6.46 -7.84
CA THR A 155 2.45 -5.58 -8.96
C THR A 155 1.62 -4.30 -8.92
N ARG A 156 2.30 -3.16 -8.82
CA ARG A 156 1.65 -1.85 -8.86
C ARG A 156 1.58 -1.36 -10.30
N CYS A 157 0.41 -0.88 -10.66
CA CYS A 157 0.10 -0.35 -11.99
C CYS A 157 -0.63 0.98 -11.89
N ILE A 158 -0.71 1.72 -12.99
CA ILE A 158 -1.58 2.88 -13.15
C ILE A 158 -2.76 2.52 -14.04
N ILE A 159 -3.97 2.94 -13.69
CA ILE A 159 -5.15 2.83 -14.55
C ILE A 159 -4.97 3.72 -15.79
N HIS A 160 -5.01 3.09 -16.96
CA HIS A 160 -4.96 3.76 -18.26
C HIS A 160 -6.32 3.92 -18.90
N ASN A 161 -7.22 2.93 -18.76
CA ASN A 161 -8.56 3.01 -19.30
C ASN A 161 -9.52 2.07 -18.55
N CYS A 162 -10.77 2.47 -18.42
CA CYS A 162 -11.81 1.75 -17.70
C CYS A 162 -12.93 1.34 -18.68
N ASN A 163 -12.90 0.09 -19.17
CA ASN A 163 -13.94 -0.45 -20.04
C ASN A 163 -14.93 -1.31 -19.25
N ARG A 164 -16.05 -1.69 -19.88
CA ARG A 164 -17.09 -2.52 -19.25
C ARG A 164 -16.59 -3.90 -18.82
N HIS A 165 -15.73 -4.52 -19.63
CA HIS A 165 -15.33 -5.93 -19.47
C HIS A 165 -13.87 -6.13 -19.05
N PHE A 166 -13.03 -5.13 -19.24
CA PHE A 166 -11.62 -5.14 -18.88
C PHE A 166 -11.16 -3.75 -18.44
N VAL A 167 -10.07 -3.70 -17.69
CA VAL A 167 -9.40 -2.46 -17.28
C VAL A 167 -8.00 -2.47 -17.86
N GLU A 168 -7.61 -1.41 -18.54
CA GLU A 168 -6.24 -1.27 -19.05
C GLU A 168 -5.37 -0.63 -17.97
N VAL A 169 -4.20 -1.23 -17.76
CA VAL A 169 -3.24 -0.77 -16.76
C VAL A 169 -1.84 -0.69 -17.37
N VAL A 170 -1.02 0.22 -16.84
CA VAL A 170 0.41 0.34 -17.16
C VAL A 170 1.22 -0.10 -15.95
N ILE A 171 2.15 -1.04 -16.12
CA ILE A 171 3.06 -1.47 -15.04
C ILE A 171 3.94 -0.28 -14.63
N GLY A 172 4.00 0.01 -13.33
CA GLY A 172 4.60 1.24 -12.84
C GLY A 172 6.06 1.14 -12.37
N ALA A 173 6.59 -0.07 -12.19
CA ALA A 173 7.95 -0.28 -11.69
C ALA A 173 8.52 -1.65 -12.13
N GLY A 174 9.84 -1.80 -12.01
CA GLY A 174 10.55 -3.04 -12.34
C GLY A 174 10.92 -3.15 -13.83
N ILE A 175 11.39 -4.33 -14.24
CA ILE A 175 11.88 -4.57 -15.61
C ILE A 175 10.76 -4.51 -16.68
N TYR A 176 9.51 -4.63 -16.25
CA TYR A 176 8.32 -4.56 -17.11
C TYR A 176 7.62 -3.19 -17.06
N SER A 177 8.26 -2.18 -16.44
CA SER A 177 7.71 -0.82 -16.34
C SER A 177 7.34 -0.25 -17.71
N GLY A 178 6.18 0.40 -17.80
CA GLY A 178 5.66 1.00 -19.04
C GLY A 178 4.86 0.04 -19.92
N GLN A 179 4.80 -1.26 -19.61
CA GLN A 179 4.00 -2.22 -20.39
C GLN A 179 2.51 -2.09 -20.08
N HIS A 180 1.69 -2.13 -21.14
CA HIS A 180 0.23 -2.06 -21.07
C HIS A 180 -0.39 -3.45 -21.03
N HIS A 181 -1.39 -3.63 -20.17
CA HIS A 181 -2.14 -4.88 -20.05
C HIS A 181 -3.63 -4.65 -19.84
N SER A 182 -4.45 -5.52 -20.43
CA SER A 182 -5.88 -5.59 -20.16
C SER A 182 -6.16 -6.61 -19.06
N ILE A 183 -6.80 -6.15 -18.00
CA ILE A 183 -7.14 -6.94 -16.81
C ILE A 183 -8.63 -7.30 -16.86
N PRO A 184 -9.01 -8.57 -17.06
CA PRO A 184 -10.41 -9.00 -17.02
C PRO A 184 -10.89 -9.23 -15.58
N ARG A 185 -12.21 -9.35 -15.41
CA ARG A 185 -12.78 -9.85 -14.16
C ARG A 185 -12.51 -11.35 -14.03
N ILE A 186 -12.04 -11.78 -12.87
CA ILE A 186 -11.80 -13.20 -12.56
C ILE A 186 -12.51 -13.58 -11.25
N PRO A 187 -12.93 -14.84 -11.08
CA PRO A 187 -13.38 -15.34 -9.78
C PRO A 187 -12.18 -15.41 -8.82
N LEU A 188 -12.34 -14.81 -7.64
CA LEU A 188 -11.34 -14.80 -6.57
C LEU A 188 -11.94 -15.40 -5.32
N ARG A 189 -11.18 -16.21 -4.61
CA ARG A 189 -11.58 -16.81 -3.34
C ARG A 189 -10.78 -16.16 -2.20
N PRO A 190 -11.40 -15.93 -1.02
CA PRO A 190 -10.65 -15.53 0.16
C PRO A 190 -9.50 -16.51 0.41
N SER A 191 -8.30 -15.99 0.70
CA SER A 191 -7.22 -16.83 1.22
C SER A 191 -7.44 -17.23 2.68
N ASP A 192 -8.34 -16.52 3.36
CA ASP A 192 -8.61 -16.66 4.78
C ASP A 192 -9.70 -17.70 5.03
N THR A 193 -9.39 -18.72 5.84
CA THR A 193 -10.28 -19.84 6.16
C THR A 193 -11.16 -19.56 7.38
N MET A 194 -11.30 -18.29 7.79
CA MET A 194 -12.11 -17.89 8.95
C MET A 194 -13.63 -18.10 8.75
N PHE A 195 -14.10 -18.28 7.51
CA PHE A 195 -15.50 -18.51 7.24
C PHE A 195 -15.84 -20.02 7.25
N PRO A 196 -16.98 -20.42 7.81
CA PRO A 196 -17.42 -21.82 7.80
C PRO A 196 -17.92 -22.30 6.42
N PHE A 197 -17.81 -21.46 5.39
CA PHE A 197 -18.25 -21.70 4.03
C PHE A 197 -17.20 -21.19 3.04
N GLN A 198 -17.26 -21.69 1.80
CA GLN A 198 -16.45 -21.17 0.69
C GLN A 198 -17.32 -20.29 -0.19
N PHE A 199 -16.84 -19.09 -0.50
CA PHE A 199 -17.48 -18.21 -1.49
C PHE A 199 -16.45 -17.66 -2.46
N GLU A 200 -16.93 -17.22 -3.62
CA GLU A 200 -16.13 -16.56 -4.63
C GLU A 200 -16.67 -15.16 -4.94
N ARG A 201 -15.75 -14.26 -5.30
CA ARG A 201 -16.03 -12.91 -5.76
C ARG A 201 -15.49 -12.74 -7.17
N LYS A 202 -16.37 -12.58 -8.15
CA LYS A 202 -16.00 -12.26 -9.54
C LYS A 202 -15.86 -10.76 -9.71
N GLN A 203 -14.61 -10.30 -9.83
CA GLN A 203 -14.25 -8.88 -9.92
C GLN A 203 -12.89 -8.72 -10.60
N PHE A 204 -12.51 -7.50 -10.99
CA PHE A 204 -11.13 -7.21 -11.37
C PHE A 204 -10.20 -7.48 -10.17
N PRO A 205 -9.08 -8.20 -10.34
CA PRO A 205 -8.12 -8.49 -9.28
C PRO A 205 -7.26 -7.25 -8.96
N LEU A 206 -7.88 -6.09 -8.77
CA LEU A 206 -7.24 -4.79 -8.56
C LEU A 206 -7.74 -4.17 -7.26
N ARG A 207 -6.86 -3.43 -6.58
CA ARG A 207 -7.20 -2.57 -5.45
C ARG A 207 -6.51 -1.21 -5.60
N PRO A 208 -7.19 -0.08 -5.28
CA PRO A 208 -6.53 1.21 -5.16
C PRO A 208 -5.28 1.14 -4.26
N CYS A 209 -4.20 1.80 -4.68
CA CYS A 209 -2.89 1.64 -4.07
C CYS A 209 -2.05 2.94 -4.06
N PHE A 210 -2.68 4.04 -3.67
CA PHE A 210 -1.96 5.20 -3.17
C PHE A 210 -1.34 4.91 -1.80
N ALA A 211 -2.03 4.11 -1.01
CA ALA A 211 -1.59 3.57 0.26
C ALA A 211 -1.60 2.04 0.26
N MET A 212 -0.63 1.44 0.95
CA MET A 212 -0.47 -0.01 1.08
C MET A 212 0.12 -0.38 2.44
N THR A 213 0.12 -1.66 2.80
CA THR A 213 0.79 -2.10 4.02
C THR A 213 2.31 -2.06 3.86
N ILE A 214 3.02 -1.88 4.98
CA ILE A 214 4.49 -1.95 5.00
C ILE A 214 4.99 -3.28 4.41
N ASN A 215 4.31 -4.39 4.73
CA ASN A 215 4.63 -5.72 4.19
C ASN A 215 4.53 -5.76 2.65
N LYS A 216 3.52 -5.10 2.06
CA LYS A 216 3.38 -5.02 0.60
C LYS A 216 4.39 -4.09 -0.07
N ALA A 217 4.95 -3.14 0.67
CA ALA A 217 6.02 -2.27 0.19
C ALA A 217 7.42 -2.92 0.26
N GLN A 218 7.57 -4.06 0.94
CA GLN A 218 8.84 -4.77 1.00
C GLN A 218 9.37 -5.11 -0.40
N GLY A 219 10.67 -4.89 -0.60
CA GLY A 219 11.32 -4.99 -1.92
C GLY A 219 11.15 -3.77 -2.83
N GLN A 220 10.19 -2.87 -2.58
CA GLN A 220 10.01 -1.66 -3.40
C GLN A 220 10.99 -0.55 -3.01
N THR A 221 11.37 0.29 -3.99
CA THR A 221 12.14 1.52 -3.78
C THR A 221 11.29 2.71 -4.21
N LEU A 222 11.11 3.68 -3.32
CA LEU A 222 10.26 4.86 -3.49
C LEU A 222 11.10 6.15 -3.30
N LYS A 223 10.64 7.25 -3.89
CA LYS A 223 11.23 8.60 -3.75
C LYS A 223 10.58 9.44 -2.66
N ALA A 224 9.35 9.13 -2.27
CA ALA A 224 8.63 9.77 -1.17
C ALA A 224 7.74 8.74 -0.47
N ILE A 225 7.78 8.71 0.87
CA ILE A 225 6.94 7.81 1.65
C ILE A 225 6.22 8.57 2.75
N GLY A 226 4.92 8.32 2.88
CA GLY A 226 4.15 8.69 4.07
C GLY A 226 4.09 7.48 4.99
N LEU A 227 4.31 7.64 6.29
CA LEU A 227 4.11 6.57 7.28
C LEU A 227 2.92 6.93 8.17
N ASP A 228 1.80 6.23 7.98
CA ASP A 228 0.64 6.32 8.87
C ASP A 228 0.79 5.32 10.03
N LEU A 229 1.26 5.83 11.16
CA LEU A 229 1.53 5.10 12.40
C LEU A 229 0.54 5.46 13.51
N ARG A 230 -0.67 5.89 13.15
CA ARG A 230 -1.78 6.04 14.11
C ARG A 230 -2.15 4.71 14.77
N GLN A 231 -1.89 3.60 14.07
CA GLN A 231 -1.93 2.25 14.63
C GLN A 231 -0.50 1.75 14.89
N PRO A 232 -0.29 0.98 15.97
CA PRO A 232 1.05 0.56 16.36
C PRO A 232 1.61 -0.50 15.40
N ILE A 233 2.93 -0.46 15.24
CA ILE A 233 3.71 -1.53 14.60
C ILE A 233 3.71 -2.76 15.51
N PHE A 234 3.56 -3.93 14.90
CA PHE A 234 3.35 -5.20 15.62
C PHE A 234 4.37 -6.28 15.29
N ALA A 235 5.20 -6.10 14.26
CA ALA A 235 6.12 -7.12 13.79
C ALA A 235 7.57 -6.65 13.79
N HIS A 236 8.47 -7.61 13.98
CA HIS A 236 9.90 -7.42 13.96
C HIS A 236 10.39 -6.71 12.70
N GLY A 237 11.23 -5.69 12.85
CA GLY A 237 11.89 -5.01 11.74
C GLY A 237 10.95 -4.26 10.79
N MET A 238 9.64 -4.23 11.05
CA MET A 238 8.65 -3.63 10.15
C MET A 238 8.91 -2.13 9.96
N LEU A 239 9.28 -1.41 11.02
CA LEU A 239 9.63 -0.01 10.90
C LEU A 239 10.88 0.21 10.03
N TYR A 240 11.92 -0.61 10.22
CA TYR A 240 13.12 -0.59 9.39
C TYR A 240 12.75 -0.86 7.92
N VAL A 241 11.88 -1.83 7.65
CA VAL A 241 11.36 -2.10 6.30
C VAL A 241 10.68 -0.84 5.74
N ALA A 242 9.84 -0.17 6.52
CA ALA A 242 9.13 1.03 6.08
C ALA A 242 10.09 2.18 5.74
N LEU A 243 11.00 2.53 6.64
CA LEU A 243 11.92 3.66 6.46
C LEU A 243 12.98 3.39 5.37
N SER A 244 13.40 2.13 5.20
CA SER A 244 14.34 1.72 4.15
C SER A 244 13.75 1.74 2.73
N ARG A 245 12.45 2.05 2.57
CA ARG A 245 11.84 2.18 1.23
C ARG A 245 12.34 3.41 0.47
N THR A 246 12.90 4.40 1.15
CA THR A 246 13.54 5.59 0.55
C THR A 246 15.01 5.66 0.92
N GLY A 247 15.81 6.33 0.09
CA GLY A 247 17.23 6.59 0.36
C GLY A 247 17.50 7.94 1.04
N LYS A 248 16.45 8.75 1.28
CA LYS A 248 16.57 10.10 1.84
C LYS A 248 15.60 10.28 2.99
N GLU A 249 16.09 10.81 4.11
CA GLU A 249 15.29 11.10 5.29
C GLU A 249 14.22 12.18 5.02
N ASP A 250 14.60 13.24 4.29
CA ASP A 250 13.71 14.35 3.90
C ASP A 250 12.52 13.91 3.04
N SER A 251 12.59 12.72 2.44
CA SER A 251 11.52 12.12 1.65
C SER A 251 10.47 11.38 2.50
N ILE A 252 10.62 11.41 3.83
CA ILE A 252 9.74 10.70 4.77
C ILE A 252 8.83 11.73 5.45
N THR A 253 7.52 11.47 5.41
CA THR A 253 6.55 12.18 6.25
C THR A 253 5.90 11.18 7.18
N THR A 254 5.80 11.50 8.47
CA THR A 254 5.24 10.58 9.48
C THR A 254 3.95 11.14 10.07
N LEU A 255 2.96 10.30 10.32
CA LEU A 255 1.73 10.65 11.03
C LEU A 255 1.57 9.69 12.21
N SER A 256 1.59 10.20 13.43
CA SER A 256 1.33 9.39 14.63
C SER A 256 0.60 10.22 15.69
N SER A 257 -0.02 9.54 16.66
CA SER A 257 -0.81 10.20 17.71
C SER A 257 0.03 10.97 18.74
N GLN A 258 1.32 10.65 18.89
CA GLN A 258 2.18 11.20 19.95
C GLN A 258 3.58 11.62 19.45
N GLY A 259 3.82 11.60 18.14
CA GLY A 259 5.18 11.76 17.59
C GLY A 259 6.10 10.58 17.91
N LEU A 260 5.58 9.53 18.53
CA LEU A 260 6.28 8.30 18.86
C LEU A 260 5.84 7.17 17.95
N ALA A 261 6.68 6.16 17.81
CA ALA A 261 6.28 4.85 17.31
C ALA A 261 6.98 3.73 18.07
N ARG A 262 6.46 2.51 17.92
CA ARG A 262 6.98 1.31 18.58
C ARG A 262 7.97 0.59 17.67
N ASN A 263 9.21 0.38 18.11
CA ASN A 263 10.21 -0.39 17.37
C ASN A 263 10.24 -1.80 17.94
N VAL A 264 9.79 -2.77 17.16
CA VAL A 264 9.81 -4.18 17.58
C VAL A 264 11.06 -4.81 17.00
N VAL A 265 12.03 -5.12 17.86
CA VAL A 265 13.30 -5.78 17.51
C VAL A 265 13.45 -7.00 18.40
N TYR A 266 13.60 -8.18 17.81
CA TYR A 266 13.91 -9.42 18.51
C TYR A 266 15.39 -9.67 18.30
N THR A 267 16.19 -9.43 19.34
CA THR A 267 17.65 -9.53 19.26
C THR A 267 18.14 -10.96 19.11
N GLU A 268 17.30 -11.96 19.42
CA GLU A 268 17.60 -13.38 19.29
C GLU A 268 17.64 -13.87 17.83
N VAL A 269 17.18 -13.03 16.90
CA VAL A 269 17.03 -13.35 15.47
C VAL A 269 17.93 -12.47 14.59
N LEU A 270 18.77 -11.64 15.19
CA LEU A 270 19.75 -10.76 14.53
C LEU A 270 21.10 -11.44 14.30
#